data_AF-A0A520BIZ0-F1
#
_entry.id   AF-A0A520BIZ0-F1
#
_cell.length_a   1.000
_cell.length_b   1.000
_cell.length_c   1.000
_cell.angle_alpha   90.00
_cell.angle_beta   90.00
_cell.angle_gamma   90.00
#
_symmetry.space_group_name_H-M   'P 1'
#
loop_
_entity.id
_entity.type
_entity.pdbx_description
1 polymer ?
#
loop_
_entity_poly.entity_id
_entity_poly.type
_entity_poly.pdbx_seq_one_letter_code
_entity_poly.pdbx_strand_id
1 'polypeptide(L)' 'MQTQRQLFLQHNAQTSTTPLLLEFIKAEGIWLYDAQGKQYMDLIAGIGVS' A
#
# COMPACT_ATOMS: atom_id res chain seq x y z
N MET A 1 14.20 -18.25 -3.48
CA MET A 1 13.53 -17.15 -4.22
C MET A 1 13.01 -16.17 -3.19
N GLN A 2 13.21 -14.86 -3.40
CA GLN A 2 12.65 -13.84 -2.49
C GLN A 2 11.16 -13.60 -2.84
N THR A 3 10.36 -13.26 -1.84
CA THR A 3 8.95 -12.87 -2.04
C THR A 3 8.84 -11.42 -2.50
N GLN A 4 7.71 -11.04 -3.11
CA GLN A 4 7.46 -9.66 -3.53
C GLN A 4 7.52 -8.67 -2.35
N ARG A 5 7.07 -9.10 -1.16
CA ARG A 5 7.22 -8.36 0.09
C ARG A 5 8.68 -8.17 0.50
N GLN A 6 9.52 -9.20 0.35
CA GLN A 6 10.95 -9.10 0.67
C GLN A 6 11.66 -8.13 -0.27
N LEU A 7 11.38 -8.20 -1.57
CA LEU A 7 11.91 -7.26 -2.55
C LEU A 7 11.46 -5.82 -2.26
N PHE A 8 10.17 -5.60 -1.97
CA PHE A 8 9.65 -4.29 -1.61
C PHE A 8 10.37 -3.70 -0.38
N LEU A 9 10.52 -4.47 0.70
CA LEU A 9 11.18 -4.00 1.92
C LEU A 9 12.67 -3.69 1.71
N GLN A 10 13.36 -4.41 0.82
CA GLN A 10 14.77 -4.15 0.48
C GLN A 10 14.98 -2.85 -0.31
N HIS A 11 13.99 -2.43 -1.09
CA HIS A 11 14.11 -1.28 -1.99
C HIS A 11 13.29 -0.05 -1.57
N ASN A 12 12.41 -0.18 -0.57
CA ASN A 12 11.63 0.93 -0.05
C ASN A 12 12.43 1.78 0.95
N ALA A 13 12.43 3.11 0.77
CA ALA A 13 12.97 4.06 1.74
C ALA A 13 11.96 4.28 2.88
N GLN A 14 11.98 3.39 3.88
CA GLN A 14 11.04 3.45 5.00
C GLN A 14 11.30 4.67 5.89
N THR A 15 10.25 5.45 6.14
CA THR A 15 10.28 6.61 7.06
C THR A 15 9.87 6.26 8.49
N SER A 16 9.44 5.01 8.73
CA SER A 16 9.03 4.48 10.03
C SER A 16 9.55 3.06 10.21
N THR A 17 9.86 2.69 11.45
CA THR A 17 10.30 1.34 11.83
C THR A 17 9.18 0.30 11.80
N THR A 18 7.93 0.74 11.67
CA THR A 18 6.75 -0.13 11.62
C THR A 18 5.86 0.27 10.45
N PRO A 19 6.25 -0.04 9.20
CA PRO A 19 5.40 0.22 8.03
C PRO A 19 4.10 -0.58 8.13
N LEU A 20 2.99 0.02 7.68
CA LEU A 20 1.66 -0.62 7.71
C LEU A 20 1.58 -1.87 6.82
N LEU A 21 2.36 -1.89 5.73
CA LEU A 21 2.49 -3.02 4.79
C LEU A 21 1.14 -3.53 4.28
N LEU A 22 0.25 -2.59 3.93
CA LEU A 22 -1.04 -2.85 3.29
C LEU A 22 -0.81 -3.21 1.81
N GLU A 23 -1.37 -4.34 1.38
CA GLU A 23 -1.25 -4.84 0.01
C GLU A 23 -2.57 -4.61 -0.73
N PHE A 24 -2.65 -3.48 -1.44
CA PHE A 24 -3.80 -3.13 -2.27
C PHE A 24 -3.63 -3.65 -3.69
N ILE A 25 -4.70 -4.25 -4.24
CA ILE A 25 -4.70 -4.87 -5.58
C ILE A 25 -5.59 -4.12 -6.58
N LYS A 26 -6.49 -3.24 -6.11
CA LYS A 26 -7.37 -2.42 -6.94
C LYS A 26 -7.65 -1.08 -6.24
N ALA A 27 -7.82 -0.03 -7.03
CA ALA A 27 -8.34 1.26 -6.60
C ALA A 27 -9.44 1.73 -7.57
N GLU A 28 -10.51 2.34 -7.05
CA GLU A 28 -11.59 2.94 -7.85
C GLU A 28 -12.23 4.13 -7.10
N GLY A 29 -12.11 5.34 -7.65
CA GLY A 29 -12.54 6.56 -6.95
C GLY A 29 -11.78 6.74 -5.64
N ILE A 30 -12.52 6.92 -4.53
CA ILE A 30 -11.96 7.06 -3.17
C ILE A 30 -11.71 5.71 -2.46
N TRP A 31 -11.86 4.58 -3.16
CA TRP A 31 -11.82 3.26 -2.52
C TRP A 31 -10.58 2.46 -2.96
N LEU A 32 -9.91 1.87 -1.98
CA LEU A 32 -8.82 0.90 -2.15
C LEU A 32 -9.32 -0.48 -1.71
N TYR A 33 -8.88 -1.52 -2.41
CA TYR A 33 -9.28 -2.91 -2.16
C TYR A 33 -8.02 -3.74 -1.88
N ASP A 34 -7.97 -4.39 -0.72
CA ASP A 34 -6.87 -5.30 -0.39
C ASP A 34 -7.01 -6.66 -1.09
N ALA A 35 -5.96 -7.49 -1.00
CA ALA A 35 -5.95 -8.82 -1.60
C ALA A 35 -7.04 -9.77 -1.05
N GLN A 36 -7.68 -9.45 0.07
CA GLN A 36 -8.82 -10.19 0.63
C GLN A 36 -10.17 -9.59 0.21
N GLY A 37 -10.17 -8.54 -0.61
CA GLY A 37 -11.36 -7.85 -1.09
C GLY A 37 -11.94 -6.84 -0.09
N LYS A 38 -11.28 -6.58 1.04
CA LYS A 38 -11.75 -5.59 2.00
C LYS A 38 -11.50 -4.18 1.45
N GLN A 39 -12.50 -3.34 1.64
CA GLN A 39 -12.51 -1.95 1.19
C GLN A 39 -11.95 -1.01 2.26
N TYR A 40 -11.16 -0.05 1.81
CA TYR A 40 -10.59 1.03 2.61
C TYR A 40 -10.90 2.35 1.92
N MET A 41 -11.37 3.33 2.68
CA MET A 41 -11.56 4.68 2.18
C MET A 41 -10.21 5.40 2.15
N ASP A 42 -9.84 5.92 0.98
CA ASP A 42 -8.60 6.67 0.81
C ASP A 42 -8.78 8.11 1.35
N LEU A 43 -8.18 8.35 2.51
CA LEU A 43 -8.16 9.66 3.17
C LEU A 43 -6.90 10.46 2.86
N ILE A 44 -5.93 9.87 2.14
CA ILE A 44 -4.68 10.52 1.79
C ILE A 44 -4.61 10.88 0.31
N ALA A 45 -5.52 10.33 -0.52
CA ALA A 45 -5.62 10.51 -1.97
C ALA A 45 -4.34 10.15 -2.74
N GLY A 46 -3.51 9.28 -2.15
CA GLY A 46 -2.07 9.25 -2.42
C GLY A 46 -1.44 10.58 -2.02
N ILE A 47 -0.26 10.58 -1.39
CA ILE A 47 0.45 11.82 -1.03
C ILE A 47 0.93 12.51 -2.33
N GLY A 48 0.00 13.10 -3.06
CA GLY A 48 0.14 13.79 -4.32
C GLY A 48 -0.56 15.12 -4.16
N VAL A 49 0.22 16.19 -4.16
CA VAL A 49 -0.32 17.53 -4.28
C VAL A 49 -1.04 17.57 -5.64
N SER A 50 -2.34 17.85 -5.65
CA SER A 50 -3.15 17.94 -6.88
C SER A 50 -2.70 19.06 -7.79
#